data_AF-A0A7L4NX19-F1
#
_entry.id   AF-A0A7L4NX19-F1
#
_cell.length_a   1.000
_cell.length_b   1.000
_cell.length_c   1.000
_cell.angle_alpha   90.00
_cell.angle_beta   90.00
_cell.angle_gamma   90.00
#
_symmetry.space_group_name_H-M   'P 1'
#
loop_
_entity.id
_entity.type
_entity.pdbx_description
1 polymer ?
#
loop_
_entity_poly.entity_id
_entity_poly.type
_entity_poly.pdbx_seq_one_letter_code
_entity_poly.pdbx_strand_id
1 'polypeptide(L)'
;MSEFRLKDVFEHESIKSFGKTLRKMIRPPKEGNKEKWASDYASIVELGYVETKDQFAEVIKKLLRRYDVIAKKHQLKRPTEKNLEELMELIDKYGVKPVRAALISYALVKKDEE
;
A
#
# COMPACT_ATOMS: atom_id res chain seq x y z
N MET A 1 17.81 4.18 20.99
CA MET A 1 17.03 3.89 19.77
C MET A 1 16.76 2.41 19.75
N SER A 2 15.49 1.97 19.61
CA SER A 2 15.20 0.53 19.47
C SER A 2 15.93 0.00 18.25
N GLU A 3 16.53 -1.19 18.34
CA GLU A 3 17.17 -1.86 17.22
C GLU A 3 16.18 -1.99 16.05
N PHE A 4 16.48 -1.35 14.92
CA PHE A 4 15.64 -1.41 13.72
C PHE A 4 15.80 -2.79 13.07
N ARG A 5 14.71 -3.55 12.99
CA ARG A 5 14.67 -4.81 12.25
C ARG A 5 13.68 -4.68 11.10
N LEU A 6 14.15 -4.98 9.88
CA LEU A 6 13.29 -4.96 8.67
C LEU A 6 12.03 -5.80 8.84
N LYS A 7 12.15 -6.94 9.54
CA LYS A 7 11.04 -7.83 9.89
C LYS A 7 9.88 -7.08 10.56
N ASP A 8 10.18 -6.19 11.50
CA ASP A 8 9.18 -5.47 12.30
C ASP A 8 8.30 -4.54 11.44
N VAL A 9 8.83 -4.07 10.31
CA VAL A 9 8.08 -3.30 9.33
C VAL A 9 7.37 -4.24 8.35
N PHE A 10 8.12 -5.12 7.68
CA PHE A 10 7.60 -5.94 6.58
C PHE A 10 6.49 -6.91 7.01
N GLU A 11 6.52 -7.39 8.25
CA GLU A 11 5.51 -8.31 8.76
C GLU A 11 4.30 -7.62 9.39
N HIS A 12 4.34 -6.29 9.55
CA HIS A 12 3.26 -5.55 10.19
C HIS A 12 1.96 -5.64 9.40
N GLU A 13 0.82 -5.82 10.07
CA GLU A 13 -0.45 -6.07 9.39
C GLU A 13 -0.92 -4.86 8.58
N SER A 14 -0.65 -3.64 9.05
CA SER A 14 -0.87 -2.41 8.26
C SER A 14 -0.10 -2.43 6.93
N ILE A 15 1.18 -2.83 6.92
CA ILE A 15 1.97 -2.97 5.69
C ILE A 15 1.35 -4.02 4.76
N LYS A 16 0.93 -5.17 5.30
CA LYS A 16 0.26 -6.21 4.50
C LYS A 16 -1.06 -5.72 3.92
N SER A 17 -1.87 -5.03 4.71
CA SER A 17 -3.20 -4.51 4.32
C SER A 17 -3.09 -3.45 3.23
N PHE A 18 -2.23 -2.46 3.41
CA PHE A 18 -1.97 -1.43 2.39
C PHE A 18 -1.20 -1.97 1.19
N GLY A 19 -0.25 -2.88 1.39
CA GLY A 19 0.47 -3.56 0.32
C GLY A 19 -0.45 -4.39 -0.58
N LYS A 20 -1.43 -5.11 0.00
CA LYS A 20 -2.49 -5.81 -0.77
C LYS A 20 -3.34 -4.84 -1.58
N THR A 21 -3.71 -3.71 -0.99
CA THR A 21 -4.46 -2.64 -1.66
C THR A 21 -3.66 -2.10 -2.85
N LEU A 22 -2.41 -1.73 -2.63
CA LEU A 22 -1.52 -1.22 -3.66
C LEU A 22 -1.31 -2.26 -4.77
N ARG A 23 -1.08 -3.53 -4.42
CA ARG A 23 -0.98 -4.64 -5.37
C ARG A 23 -2.20 -4.73 -6.29
N LYS A 24 -3.41 -4.71 -5.73
CA LYS A 24 -4.66 -4.77 -6.52
C LYS A 24 -4.79 -3.57 -7.45
N MET A 25 -4.36 -2.39 -6.98
CA MET A 25 -4.39 -1.17 -7.78
C MET A 25 -3.43 -1.23 -8.96
N ILE A 26 -2.24 -1.81 -8.81
CA ILE A 26 -1.23 -1.90 -9.88
C ILE A 26 -1.33 -3.17 -10.74
N ARG A 27 -2.01 -4.20 -10.23
CA ARG A 27 -2.21 -5.50 -10.88
C ARG A 27 -3.70 -5.89 -10.79
N PRO A 28 -4.58 -5.14 -11.45
CA PRO A 28 -5.97 -5.51 -11.57
C PRO A 28 -6.11 -6.93 -12.12
N PRO A 29 -7.06 -7.74 -11.61
CA PRO A 29 -7.40 -9.01 -12.23
C PRO A 29 -7.98 -8.77 -13.63
N LYS A 30 -7.82 -9.77 -14.49
CA LYS A 30 -8.40 -9.76 -15.83
C LYS A 30 -9.83 -10.28 -15.81
N GLU A 31 -10.64 -9.75 -16.72
CA GLU A 31 -11.97 -10.22 -17.09
C GLU A 31 -11.97 -10.41 -18.61
N GLY A 32 -11.81 -11.67 -19.03
CA GLY A 32 -11.45 -11.99 -20.40
C GLY A 32 -10.09 -11.39 -20.79
N ASN A 33 -10.08 -10.60 -21.86
CA ASN A 33 -8.86 -9.96 -22.38
C ASN A 33 -8.57 -8.57 -21.79
N LYS A 34 -9.42 -8.06 -20.89
CA LYS A 34 -9.29 -6.70 -20.33
C LYS A 34 -9.07 -6.75 -18.81
N GLU A 35 -8.38 -5.75 -18.27
CA GLU A 35 -8.29 -5.55 -16.82
C GLU A 35 -9.63 -5.04 -16.27
N LYS A 36 -10.02 -5.47 -15.06
CA LYS A 36 -11.28 -5.01 -14.42
C LYS A 36 -11.30 -3.50 -14.14
N TRP A 37 -10.13 -2.89 -13.96
CA TRP A 37 -9.92 -1.45 -13.82
C TRP A 37 -8.54 -1.07 -14.36
N ALA A 38 -8.31 0.22 -14.58
CA ALA A 38 -7.01 0.72 -15.02
C ALA A 38 -5.96 0.58 -13.90
N SER A 39 -4.79 0.07 -14.27
CA SER A 39 -3.64 -0.06 -13.37
C SER A 39 -3.12 1.31 -12.89
N ASP A 40 -2.93 1.46 -11.57
CA ASP A 40 -2.45 2.69 -10.93
C ASP A 40 -0.95 2.63 -10.60
N TYR A 41 -0.13 2.65 -11.64
CA TYR A 41 1.34 2.72 -11.48
C TYR A 41 1.81 4.05 -10.88
N ALA A 42 1.02 5.12 -11.02
CA ALA A 42 1.34 6.44 -10.48
C ALA A 42 1.54 6.41 -8.96
N SER A 43 0.71 5.66 -8.23
CA SER A 43 0.87 5.51 -6.76
C SER A 43 2.23 4.94 -6.35
N ILE A 44 2.77 3.97 -7.11
CA ILE A 44 4.09 3.40 -6.80
C ILE A 44 5.20 4.41 -7.07
N VAL A 45 5.10 5.13 -8.19
CA VAL A 45 6.07 6.17 -8.55
C VAL A 45 6.05 7.27 -7.50
N GLU A 46 4.87 7.81 -7.16
CA GLU A 46 4.71 8.83 -6.12
C GLU A 46 5.30 8.35 -4.79
N LEU A 47 4.94 7.15 -4.31
CA LEU A 47 5.51 6.56 -3.09
C LEU A 47 7.04 6.47 -3.12
N GLY A 48 7.64 6.19 -4.29
CA GLY A 48 9.09 6.09 -4.46
C GLY A 48 9.84 7.39 -4.18
N TYR A 49 9.18 8.54 -4.32
CA TYR A 49 9.76 9.88 -4.11
C TYR A 49 9.36 10.53 -2.78
N VAL A 50 8.49 9.92 -1.98
CA VAL A 50 8.05 10.49 -0.70
C VAL A 50 9.17 10.51 0.33
N GLU A 51 9.53 11.68 0.85
CA GLU A 51 10.58 11.84 1.86
C GLU A 51 10.04 12.21 3.25
N THR A 52 8.86 12.86 3.31
CA THR A 52 8.26 13.32 4.56
C THR A 52 6.96 12.58 4.91
N LYS A 53 6.59 12.60 6.20
CA LYS A 53 5.34 12.01 6.69
C LYS A 53 4.10 12.62 6.00
N ASP A 54 4.12 13.93 5.76
CA ASP A 54 2.99 14.63 5.13
C ASP A 54 2.84 14.25 3.66
N GLN A 55 3.96 14.16 2.93
CA GLN A 55 3.96 13.64 1.56
C GLN A 55 3.42 12.20 1.53
N PHE A 56 3.81 11.38 2.51
CA PHE A 56 3.35 9.99 2.61
C PHE A 56 1.83 9.93 2.82
N ALA A 57 1.33 10.71 3.77
CA ALA A 57 -0.10 10.80 4.08
C ALA A 57 -0.92 11.23 2.86
N GLU A 58 -0.44 12.22 2.09
CA GLU A 58 -1.14 12.66 0.88
C GLU A 58 -1.17 11.59 -0.21
N VAL A 59 -0.09 10.84 -0.42
CA VAL A 59 -0.08 9.73 -1.39
C VAL A 59 -1.02 8.61 -0.95
N ILE A 60 -1.01 8.22 0.32
CA ILE A 60 -1.94 7.21 0.87
C ILE A 60 -3.40 7.65 0.73
N LYS A 61 -3.71 8.92 1.03
CA LYS A 61 -5.05 9.50 0.88
C LYS A 61 -5.54 9.46 -0.56
N LYS A 62 -4.69 9.83 -1.53
CA LYS A 62 -5.01 9.74 -2.96
C LYS A 62 -5.27 8.29 -3.40
N LEU A 63 -4.41 7.35 -2.98
CA LEU A 63 -4.58 5.93 -3.23
C LEU A 63 -5.92 5.42 -2.69
N LEU A 64 -6.24 5.71 -1.43
CA LEU A 64 -7.48 5.28 -0.79
C LEU A 64 -8.72 5.85 -1.50
N ARG A 65 -8.69 7.11 -1.92
CA ARG A 65 -9.79 7.72 -2.70
C ARG A 65 -10.05 6.98 -4.00
N ARG A 66 -9.00 6.63 -4.75
CA ARG A 66 -9.15 5.86 -6.00
C ARG A 66 -9.61 4.43 -5.72
N TYR A 67 -9.02 3.79 -4.71
CA TYR A 67 -9.38 2.43 -4.35
C TYR A 67 -10.81 2.30 -3.81
N ASP A 68 -11.35 3.31 -3.12
CA ASP A 68 -12.71 3.26 -2.58
C ASP A 68 -13.77 3.09 -3.70
N VAL A 69 -13.58 3.77 -4.84
CA VAL A 69 -14.45 3.62 -6.01
C VAL A 69 -14.41 2.18 -6.55
N ILE A 70 -13.20 1.62 -6.70
CA ILE A 70 -12.99 0.26 -7.20
C ILE A 70 -13.53 -0.77 -6.19
N ALA A 71 -13.24 -0.59 -4.91
CA ALA A 71 -13.63 -1.49 -3.84
C ALA A 71 -15.15 -1.56 -3.68
N LYS A 72 -15.86 -0.44 -3.81
CA LYS A 72 -17.33 -0.41 -3.83
C LYS A 72 -17.89 -1.18 -5.02
N LYS A 73 -17.37 -0.94 -6.23
CA LYS A 73 -17.83 -1.58 -7.46
C LYS A 73 -17.58 -3.10 -7.47
N HIS A 74 -16.46 -3.55 -6.91
CA HIS A 74 -16.00 -4.94 -6.99
C HIS A 74 -16.03 -5.67 -5.63
N GLN A 75 -16.69 -5.12 -4.62
CA GLN A 75 -16.83 -5.69 -3.27
C GLN A 75 -15.49 -6.09 -2.63
N LEU A 76 -14.46 -5.27 -2.80
CA LEU A 76 -13.13 -5.56 -2.27
C LEU A 76 -13.01 -5.09 -0.81
N LYS A 77 -12.25 -5.85 -0.02
CA LYS A 77 -11.85 -5.42 1.33
C LYS A 77 -10.98 -4.15 1.26
N ARG A 78 -11.28 -3.22 2.16
CA ARG A 78 -10.56 -1.94 2.36
C ARG A 78 -9.65 -2.03 3.59
N PRO A 79 -8.52 -1.31 3.61
CA PRO A 79 -7.77 -1.09 4.85
C PRO A 79 -8.69 -0.47 5.91
N THR A 80 -8.51 -0.86 7.17
CA THR A 80 -9.28 -0.31 8.29
C THR A 80 -8.66 0.99 8.78
N GLU A 81 -9.42 1.78 9.54
CA GLU A 81 -8.90 2.97 10.23
C GLU A 81 -7.73 2.63 11.16
N LYS A 82 -7.87 1.54 11.93
CA LYS A 82 -6.76 1.00 12.74
C LYS A 82 -5.50 0.71 11.91
N ASN A 83 -5.64 0.14 10.71
CA ASN A 83 -4.47 -0.08 9.86
C ASN A 83 -3.83 1.24 9.42
N LEU A 84 -4.60 2.31 9.24
CA LEU A 84 -4.07 3.63 8.88
C LEU A 84 -3.30 4.24 10.06
N GLU A 85 -3.87 4.21 11.26
CA GLU A 85 -3.21 4.66 12.50
C GLU A 85 -1.87 3.94 12.68
N GLU A 86 -1.90 2.61 12.67
CA GLU A 86 -0.71 1.76 12.78
C GLU A 86 0.32 2.05 11.67
N LEU A 87 -0.12 2.34 10.44
CA LEU A 87 0.80 2.70 9.35
C LEU A 87 1.51 4.03 9.63
N MET A 88 0.79 5.02 10.18
CA MET A 88 1.39 6.31 10.55
C MET A 88 2.32 6.18 11.75
N GLU A 89 2.00 5.33 12.72
CA GLU A 89 2.90 5.02 13.85
C GLU A 89 4.20 4.36 13.37
N LEU A 90 4.15 3.48 12.37
CA LEU A 90 5.37 2.92 11.76
C LEU A 90 6.24 4.00 11.10
N ILE A 91 5.62 5.00 10.47
CA ILE A 91 6.34 6.16 9.91
C ILE A 91 7.02 6.95 11.03
N ASP A 92 6.32 7.20 12.13
CA ASP A 92 6.88 7.92 13.27
C ASP A 92 8.04 7.16 13.93
N LYS A 93 7.93 5.84 14.00
CA LYS A 93 8.93 4.98 14.66
C LYS A 93 10.15 4.69 13.80
N TYR A 94 9.96 4.42 12.52
CA TYR A 94 11.01 3.90 11.62
C TYR A 94 11.34 4.83 10.45
N GLY A 95 10.59 5.91 10.29
CA GLY A 95 10.73 6.85 9.19
C GLY A 95 10.03 6.39 7.91
N VAL A 96 9.97 7.30 6.96
CA VAL A 96 9.25 7.12 5.68
C VAL A 96 9.91 6.07 4.78
N LYS A 97 11.24 6.06 4.72
CA LYS A 97 12.00 5.28 3.76
C LYS A 97 11.83 3.76 3.95
N PRO A 98 11.89 3.20 5.18
CA PRO A 98 11.62 1.78 5.40
C PRO A 98 10.17 1.40 5.09
N VAL A 99 9.21 2.22 5.50
CA VAL A 99 7.77 1.95 5.34
C VAL A 99 7.37 1.98 3.86
N ARG A 100 7.79 2.99 3.10
CA ARG A 100 7.51 3.05 1.65
C ARG A 100 8.16 1.89 0.90
N ALA A 101 9.39 1.51 1.28
CA ALA A 101 10.08 0.37 0.66
C ALA A 101 9.34 -0.94 0.95
N ALA A 102 8.83 -1.13 2.16
CA ALA A 102 8.04 -2.31 2.53
C ALA A 102 6.71 -2.38 1.74
N LEU A 103 5.98 -1.27 1.62
CA LEU A 103 4.75 -1.21 0.82
C LEU A 103 5.00 -1.52 -0.66
N ILE A 104 6.00 -0.89 -1.27
CA ILE A 104 6.34 -1.10 -2.68
C ILE A 104 6.77 -2.56 -2.91
N SER A 105 7.65 -3.08 -2.05
CA SER A 105 8.10 -4.47 -2.14
C SER A 105 6.93 -5.44 -2.03
N TYR A 106 6.04 -5.24 -1.06
CA TYR A 106 4.84 -6.05 -0.92
C TYR A 106 3.97 -5.99 -2.19
N ALA A 107 3.77 -4.81 -2.76
CA ALA A 107 2.95 -4.67 -3.96
C ALA A 107 3.55 -5.37 -5.19
N LEU A 108 4.88 -5.33 -5.34
CA LEU A 108 5.58 -5.86 -6.51
C LEU A 108 5.87 -7.36 -6.43
N VAL A 109 6.06 -7.93 -5.25
CA VAL A 109 6.27 -9.38 -5.11
C VAL A 109 5.01 -10.10 -5.58
N LYS A 110 5.19 -11.00 -6.56
CA LYS A 110 4.10 -11.86 -7.04
C LYS A 110 3.64 -12.71 -5.87
N LYS A 111 2.33 -12.84 -5.69
CA LYS A 111 1.82 -13.81 -4.71
C LYS A 111 2.22 -15.18 -5.26
N ASP A 112 3.01 -15.95 -4.52
CA ASP A 112 3.07 -17.38 -4.76
C ASP A 112 1.64 -17.89 -4.65
N GLU A 113 1.23 -18.66 -5.65
CA GLU A 113 -0.14 -18.96 -6.04
C GLU A 113 -1.10 -19.14 -4.85
N GLU A 114 -2.24 -18.46 -4.90
CA GLU A 114 -3.39 -18.62 -3.98
C GLU A 114 -4.58 -19.17 -4.77
#